data_AF-A0A0M3JRS5-F1
#
_entry.id   AF-A0A0M3JRS5-F1
#
_cell.length_a   1.000
_cell.length_b   1.000
_cell.length_c   1.000
_cell.angle_alpha   90.00
_cell.angle_beta   90.00
_cell.angle_gamma   90.00
#
_symmetry.space_group_name_H-M   'P 1'
#
loop_
_entity.id
_entity.type
_entity.pdbx_description
1 polymer ?
#
loop_
_entity_poly.entity_id
_entity_poly.type
_entity_poly.pdbx_seq_one_letter_code
_entity_poly.pdbx_strand_id
1 'polypeptide(L)'
;MDFRMNITDFYDFPLHPVLLTRNGYMRYCNISDRRTQCYIDDCYDQSADRVFSPSNFLCNFKREHFLEARECLEKTEPLTFLKCDHSCHMEALKSVEKQERATLGKVFTRNEMSNYERELDLLCTFQACFRECEQEIIVESCEDDKAELALTLISQYIRWHASDLYDWHILSETMQHFPSSCQRLVLSQPDADPVIRIMNAVQ
;
A
#
# COMPACT_ATOMS: atom_id res chain seq x y z
N MET A 1 21.78 0.84 -11.15
CA MET A 1 21.05 -0.42 -10.92
C MET A 1 19.81 -0.35 -11.79
N ASP A 2 19.73 -1.25 -12.76
CA ASP A 2 18.63 -1.37 -13.71
C ASP A 2 17.46 -2.02 -12.96
N PHE A 3 16.33 -1.32 -12.80
CA PHE A 3 15.12 -1.86 -12.16
C PHE A 3 14.47 -2.86 -13.12
N ARG A 4 14.94 -4.11 -13.12
CA ARG A 4 14.27 -5.22 -13.79
C ARG A 4 13.62 -6.10 -12.71
N MET A 5 12.42 -5.71 -12.28
CA MET A 5 11.55 -6.57 -11.48
C MET A 5 10.81 -7.51 -12.44
N ASN A 6 10.85 -8.82 -12.19
CA ASN A 6 10.01 -9.77 -12.89
C ASN A 6 8.55 -9.59 -12.44
N ILE A 7 7.58 -10.00 -13.25
CA ILE A 7 6.15 -9.86 -12.96
C ILE A 7 5.73 -10.65 -11.71
N THR A 8 6.53 -11.65 -11.34
CA THR A 8 6.41 -12.45 -10.11
C THR A 8 6.93 -11.75 -8.87
N ASP A 9 7.68 -10.65 -9.03
CA ASP A 9 8.36 -9.94 -7.94
C ASP A 9 7.49 -8.76 -7.45
N PHE A 10 6.16 -8.89 -7.57
CA PHE A 10 5.19 -7.84 -7.26
C PHE A 10 5.12 -7.62 -5.76
N TYR A 11 6.12 -6.92 -5.23
CA TYR A 11 6.15 -6.45 -3.85
C TYR A 11 5.40 -5.13 -3.77
N ASP A 12 4.08 -5.17 -3.94
CA ASP A 12 3.23 -3.97 -3.81
C ASP A 12 2.82 -3.79 -2.36
N PHE A 13 3.87 -3.62 -1.55
CA PHE A 13 3.83 -3.05 -0.23
C PHE A 13 4.88 -1.93 -0.23
N PRO A 14 4.60 -0.75 0.35
CA PRO A 14 5.47 0.42 0.28
C PRO A 14 6.79 0.23 1.05
N LEU A 15 7.10 -0.99 1.49
CA LEU A 15 8.30 -1.37 2.22
C LEU A 15 9.23 -2.23 1.37
N HIS A 16 9.26 -1.98 0.06
CA HIS A 16 10.27 -2.60 -0.81
C HIS A 16 11.67 -2.44 -0.17
N PRO A 17 12.55 -3.46 -0.19
CA PRO A 17 13.78 -3.48 0.61
C PRO A 17 14.69 -2.26 0.38
N VAL A 18 14.69 -1.75 -0.85
CA VAL A 18 15.40 -0.52 -1.23
C VAL A 18 14.97 0.69 -0.39
N LEU A 19 13.68 0.81 -0.06
CA LEU A 19 13.12 1.90 0.75
C LEU A 19 13.48 1.77 2.23
N LEU A 20 13.77 0.55 2.70
CA LEU A 20 14.15 0.31 4.10
C LEU A 20 15.53 0.85 4.43
N THR A 21 16.38 1.12 3.44
CA THR A 21 17.63 1.86 3.68
C THR A 21 17.37 3.36 3.80
N ARG A 22 18.04 4.04 4.73
CA ARG A 22 17.92 5.51 4.88
C ARG A 22 18.17 6.27 3.57
N ASN A 23 19.17 5.85 2.80
CA ASN A 23 19.49 6.48 1.51
C ASN A 23 18.42 6.22 0.46
N GLY A 24 17.87 5.01 0.40
CA GLY A 24 16.79 4.67 -0.52
C GLY A 24 15.51 5.43 -0.19
N TYR A 25 15.14 5.50 1.09
CA TYR A 25 14.02 6.31 1.57
C TYR A 25 14.14 7.79 1.16
N MET A 26 15.28 8.43 1.45
CA MET A 26 15.48 9.84 1.11
C MET A 26 15.42 10.10 -0.40
N ARG A 27 15.92 9.16 -1.22
CA ARG A 27 15.82 9.24 -2.68
C ARG A 27 14.39 9.09 -3.15
N TYR A 28 13.65 8.14 -2.60
CA TYR A 28 12.24 7.93 -2.90
C TYR A 28 11.43 9.18 -2.59
N CYS A 29 11.62 9.79 -1.41
CA CYS A 29 10.89 11.01 -1.06
C CYS A 29 11.25 12.19 -1.94
N ASN A 30 12.51 12.40 -2.30
CA ASN A 30 12.88 13.47 -3.24
C ASN A 30 12.23 13.26 -4.63
N ILE A 31 12.17 12.02 -5.12
CA ILE A 31 11.47 11.71 -6.37
C ILE A 31 9.96 11.95 -6.22
N SER A 32 9.37 11.54 -5.10
CA SER A 32 7.97 11.77 -4.80
C SER A 32 7.63 13.26 -4.79
N ASP A 33 8.40 14.08 -4.08
CA ASP A 33 8.14 15.52 -3.96
C ASP A 33 8.12 16.20 -5.35
N ARG A 34 9.04 15.81 -6.24
CA ARG A 34 9.05 16.29 -7.63
C ARG A 34 7.83 15.85 -8.43
N ARG A 35 7.35 14.63 -8.20
CA ARG A 35 6.13 14.12 -8.86
C ARG A 35 4.90 14.86 -8.35
N THR A 36 4.76 15.03 -7.05
CA THR A 36 3.67 15.80 -6.45
C THR A 36 3.68 17.24 -6.97
N GLN A 37 4.85 17.87 -7.05
CA GLN A 37 4.98 19.22 -7.61
C GLN A 37 4.56 19.29 -9.09
N CYS A 38 4.88 18.27 -9.90
CA CYS A 38 4.43 18.19 -11.28
C CYS A 38 2.89 18.13 -11.39
N TYR A 39 2.20 17.40 -10.51
CA TYR A 39 0.72 17.42 -10.47
C TYR A 39 0.16 18.81 -10.11
N ILE A 40 0.79 19.51 -9.15
CA ILE A 40 0.39 20.86 -8.76
C ILE A 40 0.56 21.84 -9.91
N ASP A 41 1.71 21.81 -10.58
CA ASP A 41 2.09 22.82 -11.58
C ASP A 41 1.49 22.53 -12.95
N ASP A 42 1.52 21.28 -13.41
CA ASP A 42 1.15 20.91 -14.78
C ASP A 42 -0.30 20.41 -14.90
N CYS A 43 -0.84 19.83 -13.81
CA CYS A 43 -2.24 19.38 -13.76
C CYS A 43 -3.17 20.32 -12.98
N TYR A 44 -2.61 21.40 -12.39
CA TYR A 44 -3.34 22.36 -11.55
C TYR A 44 -4.04 21.73 -10.34
N ASP A 45 -3.58 20.55 -9.89
CA ASP A 45 -4.15 19.87 -8.74
C ASP A 45 -3.50 20.36 -7.45
N GLN A 46 -4.10 21.39 -6.85
CA GLN A 46 -3.65 21.98 -5.59
C GLN A 46 -3.87 21.09 -4.36
N SER A 47 -4.48 19.91 -4.54
CA SER A 47 -4.71 18.94 -3.47
C SER A 47 -3.70 17.78 -3.47
N ALA A 48 -2.83 17.69 -4.49
CA ALA A 48 -1.94 16.57 -4.71
C ALA A 48 -0.99 16.25 -3.53
N ASP A 49 -0.66 17.23 -2.70
CA ASP A 49 0.18 17.08 -1.49
C ASP A 49 -0.61 16.60 -0.25
N ARG A 50 -1.94 16.66 -0.30
CA ARG A 50 -2.86 16.38 0.82
C ARG A 50 -3.70 15.12 0.62
N VAL A 51 -3.78 14.62 -0.59
CA VAL A 51 -4.48 13.36 -0.89
C VAL A 51 -3.59 12.15 -0.61
N PHE A 52 -4.22 11.01 -0.36
CA PHE A 52 -3.49 9.77 -0.19
C PHE A 52 -2.75 9.39 -1.48
N SER A 53 -1.51 9.03 -1.31
CA SER A 53 -0.75 8.22 -2.26
C SER A 53 0.27 7.44 -1.42
N PRO A 54 0.78 6.28 -1.89
CA PRO A 54 1.80 5.54 -1.15
C PRO A 54 3.01 6.40 -0.79
N SER A 55 3.35 7.35 -1.67
CA SER A 55 4.49 8.24 -1.45
C SER A 55 4.17 9.38 -0.49
N ASN A 56 3.00 10.02 -0.57
CA ASN A 56 2.58 11.01 0.44
C ASN A 56 2.44 10.37 1.83
N PHE A 57 1.93 9.14 1.91
CA PHE A 57 1.84 8.40 3.16
C PHE A 57 3.20 8.27 3.83
N LEU A 58 4.20 7.75 3.11
CA LEU A 58 5.53 7.51 3.68
C LEU A 58 6.37 8.77 3.86
N CYS A 59 6.32 9.71 2.92
CA CYS A 59 7.26 10.84 2.87
C CYS A 59 6.76 12.09 3.59
N ASN A 60 5.44 12.23 3.69
CA ASN A 60 4.78 13.41 4.26
C ASN A 60 3.99 13.07 5.51
N PHE A 61 3.03 12.15 5.44
CA PHE A 61 2.06 11.91 6.54
C PHE A 61 2.64 11.09 7.70
N LYS A 62 3.47 10.10 7.40
CA LYS A 62 4.03 9.14 8.36
C LYS A 62 5.55 9.11 8.35
N ARG A 63 6.20 10.21 7.97
CA ARG A 63 7.67 10.30 7.84
C ARG A 63 8.41 9.87 9.10
N GLU A 64 8.09 10.47 10.23
CA GLU A 64 8.76 10.18 11.51
C GLU A 64 8.47 8.74 11.95
N HIS A 65 7.20 8.34 11.88
CA HIS A 65 6.76 6.98 12.20
C HIS A 65 7.49 5.92 11.35
N PHE A 66 7.62 6.14 10.04
CA PHE A 66 8.40 5.27 9.16
C PHE A 66 9.87 5.22 9.58
N LEU A 67 10.51 6.37 9.80
CA LEU A 67 11.93 6.41 10.19
C LEU A 67 12.20 5.68 11.51
N GLU A 68 11.26 5.71 12.45
CA GLU A 68 11.35 5.02 13.74
C GLU A 68 11.09 3.51 13.64
N ALA A 69 10.16 3.09 12.78
CA ALA A 69 9.83 1.68 12.51
C ALA A 69 10.82 0.99 11.56
N ARG A 70 11.56 1.78 10.75
CA ARG A 70 12.41 1.31 9.64
C ARG A 70 13.40 0.22 10.05
N GLU A 71 14.02 0.33 11.22
CA GLU A 71 15.01 -0.66 11.66
C GLU A 71 14.39 -2.03 11.90
N CYS A 72 13.19 -2.08 12.49
CA CYS A 72 12.45 -3.33 12.63
C CYS A 72 12.06 -3.90 11.26
N LEU A 73 11.53 -3.05 10.38
CA LEU A 73 11.14 -3.46 9.02
C LEU A 73 12.33 -3.97 8.20
N GLU A 74 13.48 -3.31 8.27
CA GLU A 74 14.74 -3.74 7.62
C GLU A 74 15.23 -5.09 8.17
N LYS A 75 15.07 -5.31 9.48
CA LYS A 75 15.45 -6.57 10.14
C LYS A 75 14.56 -7.74 9.72
N THR A 76 13.26 -7.50 9.54
CA THR A 76 12.26 -8.55 9.25
C THR A 76 12.11 -8.84 7.76
N GLU A 77 12.45 -7.88 6.89
CA GLU A 77 12.25 -7.97 5.45
C GLU A 77 12.68 -9.31 4.85
N PRO A 78 13.91 -9.84 5.08
CA PRO A 78 14.32 -11.08 4.43
C PRO A 78 13.43 -12.28 4.80
N LEU A 79 12.96 -12.34 6.05
CA LEU A 79 12.08 -13.40 6.51
C LEU A 79 10.65 -13.22 6.00
N THR A 80 10.15 -11.98 5.99
CA THR A 80 8.82 -11.68 5.43
C THR A 80 8.77 -11.97 3.93
N PHE A 81 9.82 -11.61 3.17
CA PHE A 81 9.93 -11.96 1.76
C PHE A 81 9.93 -13.48 1.56
N LEU A 82 10.74 -14.23 2.33
CA LEU A 82 10.82 -15.67 2.15
C LEU A 82 9.55 -16.43 2.59
N LYS A 83 8.88 -15.99 3.66
CA LYS A 83 7.74 -16.71 4.24
C LYS A 83 6.38 -16.22 3.73
N CYS A 84 6.22 -14.91 3.63
CA CYS A 84 4.92 -14.29 3.40
C CYS A 84 4.66 -14.03 1.92
N ASP A 85 5.67 -13.58 1.17
CA ASP A 85 5.48 -13.19 -0.23
C ASP A 85 4.89 -14.33 -1.06
N HIS A 86 5.57 -15.48 -1.11
CA HIS A 86 5.11 -16.60 -1.92
C HIS A 86 3.75 -17.15 -1.47
N SER A 87 3.56 -17.31 -0.16
CA SER A 87 2.32 -17.89 0.39
C SER A 87 1.12 -16.96 0.14
N CYS A 88 1.29 -15.65 0.32
CA CYS A 88 0.23 -14.68 0.08
C CYS A 88 -0.03 -14.42 -1.40
N HIS A 89 0.98 -14.52 -2.27
CA HIS A 89 0.76 -14.55 -3.72
C HIS A 89 -0.12 -15.73 -4.12
N MET A 90 0.19 -16.93 -3.62
CA MET A 90 -0.60 -18.12 -3.89
C MET A 90 -2.03 -17.99 -3.32
N GLU A 91 -2.19 -17.42 -2.14
CA GLU A 91 -3.50 -17.15 -1.54
C GLU A 91 -4.32 -16.17 -2.40
N ALA A 92 -3.73 -15.06 -2.83
CA ALA A 92 -4.39 -14.09 -3.70
C ALA A 92 -4.83 -14.74 -5.02
N LEU A 93 -3.97 -15.57 -5.63
CA LEU A 93 -4.27 -16.21 -6.91
C LEU A 93 -5.43 -17.20 -6.85
N LYS A 94 -5.75 -17.81 -5.70
CA LYS A 94 -6.94 -18.69 -5.53
C LYS A 94 -8.24 -18.00 -5.93
N SER A 95 -8.31 -16.68 -5.76
CA SER A 95 -9.50 -15.89 -6.14
C SER A 95 -9.61 -15.63 -7.64
N VAL A 96 -8.55 -15.86 -8.42
CA VAL A 96 -8.42 -15.41 -9.83
C VAL A 96 -8.00 -16.52 -10.82
N GLU A 97 -7.98 -17.80 -10.40
CA GLU A 97 -7.37 -18.97 -11.08
C GLU A 97 -7.70 -19.22 -12.58
N LYS A 98 -8.52 -18.43 -13.27
CA LYS A 98 -9.01 -18.72 -14.63
C LYS A 98 -8.70 -17.68 -15.70
N GLN A 99 -7.93 -16.62 -15.43
CA GLN A 99 -7.69 -15.56 -16.42
C GLN A 99 -6.27 -14.96 -16.38
N GLU A 100 -5.81 -14.48 -17.54
CA GLU A 100 -4.50 -13.85 -17.73
C GLU A 100 -4.38 -12.52 -16.96
N ARG A 101 -3.28 -12.35 -16.22
CA ARG A 101 -2.98 -11.14 -15.44
C ARG A 101 -2.73 -9.94 -16.36
N ALA A 102 -3.06 -8.74 -15.89
CA ALA A 102 -2.67 -7.52 -16.58
C ALA A 102 -1.15 -7.29 -16.54
N THR A 103 -0.59 -6.67 -17.58
CA THR A 103 0.79 -6.19 -17.56
C THR A 103 0.95 -5.04 -16.57
N LEU A 104 2.09 -4.98 -15.87
CA LEU A 104 2.39 -3.90 -14.91
C LEU A 104 2.26 -2.52 -15.58
N GLY A 105 1.66 -1.57 -14.87
CA GLY A 105 1.46 -0.20 -15.37
C GLY A 105 0.42 -0.08 -16.48
N LYS A 106 -0.36 -1.15 -16.75
CA LYS A 106 -1.52 -1.06 -17.63
C LYS A 106 -2.53 -0.08 -17.05
N VAL A 107 -2.85 0.95 -17.83
CA VAL A 107 -3.98 1.84 -17.56
C VAL A 107 -5.23 1.18 -18.13
N PHE A 108 -6.21 0.93 -17.27
CA PHE A 108 -7.47 0.32 -17.68
C PHE A 108 -8.43 1.37 -18.21
N THR A 109 -9.06 1.07 -19.33
CA THR A 109 -10.18 1.86 -19.83
C THR A 109 -11.48 1.49 -19.12
N ARG A 110 -12.53 2.31 -19.24
CA ARG A 110 -13.85 2.02 -18.65
C ARG A 110 -14.42 0.67 -19.10
N ASN A 111 -14.10 0.23 -20.31
CA ASN A 111 -14.55 -1.06 -20.86
C ASN A 111 -13.77 -2.26 -20.28
N GLU A 112 -12.71 -2.02 -19.52
CA GLU A 112 -11.87 -3.04 -18.89
C GLU A 112 -12.04 -3.04 -17.36
N MET A 113 -13.13 -2.47 -16.85
CA MET A 113 -13.37 -2.32 -15.41
C MET A 113 -13.30 -3.65 -14.66
N SER A 114 -13.84 -4.72 -15.24
CA SER A 114 -13.76 -6.07 -14.65
C SER A 114 -12.31 -6.56 -14.46
N ASN A 115 -11.40 -6.15 -15.36
CA ASN A 115 -9.98 -6.50 -15.21
C ASN A 115 -9.34 -5.66 -14.10
N TYR A 116 -9.67 -4.37 -14.02
CA TYR A 116 -9.21 -3.49 -12.94
C TYR A 116 -9.67 -3.98 -11.56
N GLU A 117 -10.96 -4.25 -11.40
CA GLU A 117 -11.57 -4.79 -10.17
C GLU A 117 -10.88 -6.07 -9.70
N ARG A 118 -10.53 -6.94 -10.64
CA ARG A 118 -9.83 -8.20 -10.36
C ARG A 118 -8.40 -7.98 -9.87
N GLU A 119 -7.66 -7.05 -10.47
CA GLU A 119 -6.32 -6.70 -9.96
C GLU A 119 -6.40 -6.05 -8.57
N LEU A 120 -7.45 -5.28 -8.28
CA LEU A 120 -7.70 -4.76 -6.93
C LEU A 120 -8.04 -5.88 -5.93
N ASP A 121 -8.84 -6.87 -6.32
CA ASP A 121 -9.18 -8.00 -5.44
C ASP A 121 -7.94 -8.82 -5.07
N LEU A 122 -7.04 -9.02 -6.03
CA LEU A 122 -5.72 -9.62 -5.82
C LEU A 122 -4.87 -8.82 -4.85
N LEU A 123 -4.79 -7.49 -5.07
CA LEU A 123 -4.00 -6.58 -4.27
C LEU A 123 -4.47 -6.56 -2.81
N CYS A 124 -5.78 -6.39 -2.58
CA CYS A 124 -6.34 -6.35 -1.22
C CYS A 124 -6.25 -7.72 -0.52
N THR A 125 -6.42 -8.83 -1.25
CA THR A 125 -6.21 -10.17 -0.68
C THR A 125 -4.75 -10.39 -0.28
N PHE A 126 -3.81 -10.01 -1.14
CA PHE A 126 -2.39 -10.06 -0.84
C PHE A 126 -2.05 -9.21 0.39
N GLN A 127 -2.48 -7.95 0.42
CA GLN A 127 -2.22 -7.03 1.53
C GLN A 127 -2.78 -7.55 2.87
N ALA A 128 -3.98 -8.13 2.87
CA ALA A 128 -4.55 -8.73 4.07
C ALA A 128 -3.71 -9.91 4.57
N CYS A 129 -3.37 -10.85 3.68
CA CYS A 129 -2.54 -12.01 4.02
C CYS A 129 -1.15 -11.61 4.48
N PHE A 130 -0.51 -10.68 3.76
CA PHE A 130 0.87 -10.28 4.02
C PHE A 130 0.99 -9.65 5.41
N ARG A 131 0.04 -8.77 5.78
CA ARG A 131 -0.06 -8.18 7.12
C ARG A 131 -0.14 -9.23 8.22
N GLU A 132 -0.98 -10.25 8.02
CA GLU A 132 -1.17 -11.30 9.03
C GLU A 132 0.09 -12.15 9.19
N CYS A 133 0.72 -12.52 8.07
CA CYS A 133 1.96 -13.30 8.08
C CYS A 133 3.15 -12.52 8.67
N GLU A 134 3.32 -11.25 8.28
CA GLU A 134 4.45 -10.44 8.76
C GLU A 134 4.32 -10.09 10.24
N GLN A 135 3.09 -10.04 10.78
CA GLN A 135 2.85 -9.77 12.19
C GLN A 135 3.60 -10.74 13.11
N GLU A 136 3.54 -12.04 12.82
CA GLU A 136 4.25 -13.06 13.60
C GLU A 136 5.76 -12.81 13.57
N ILE A 137 6.30 -12.52 12.40
CA ILE A 137 7.74 -12.30 12.19
C ILE A 137 8.21 -11.04 12.93
N ILE A 138 7.43 -9.96 12.87
CA ILE A 138 7.76 -8.68 13.52
C ILE A 138 7.76 -8.83 15.04
N VAL A 139 6.73 -9.46 15.61
CA VAL A 139 6.64 -9.68 17.07
C VAL A 139 7.78 -10.55 17.58
N GLU A 140 8.21 -11.57 16.82
CA GLU A 140 9.33 -12.43 17.23
C GLU A 140 10.71 -11.78 17.05
N SER A 141 10.85 -10.84 16.11
CA SER A 141 12.15 -10.33 15.70
C SER A 141 12.50 -8.96 16.27
N CYS A 142 11.53 -8.15 16.67
CA CYS A 142 11.75 -6.76 17.09
C CYS A 142 11.51 -6.55 18.58
N GLU A 143 12.03 -5.45 19.13
CA GLU A 143 11.65 -4.97 20.46
C GLU A 143 10.18 -4.54 20.46
N ASP A 144 9.47 -4.68 21.58
CA ASP A 144 8.01 -4.50 21.65
C ASP A 144 7.54 -3.15 21.10
N ASP A 145 8.24 -2.06 21.44
CA ASP A 145 7.93 -0.69 20.96
C ASP A 145 8.15 -0.56 19.45
N LYS A 146 9.24 -1.14 18.92
CA LYS A 146 9.56 -1.14 17.49
C LYS A 146 8.61 -2.02 16.68
N ALA A 147 8.21 -3.15 17.25
CA ALA A 147 7.20 -4.02 16.68
C ALA A 147 5.85 -3.29 16.58
N GLU A 148 5.40 -2.65 17.66
CA GLU A 148 4.15 -1.89 17.68
C GLU A 148 4.13 -0.78 16.61
N LEU A 149 5.21 0.00 16.51
CA LEU A 149 5.36 1.04 15.48
C LEU A 149 5.28 0.45 14.07
N ALA A 150 6.03 -0.62 13.80
CA ALA A 150 6.04 -1.26 12.48
C ALA A 150 4.64 -1.78 12.09
N LEU A 151 3.98 -2.51 12.99
CA LEU A 151 2.64 -3.07 12.74
C LEU A 151 1.58 -1.99 12.57
N THR A 152 1.67 -0.92 13.35
CA THR A 152 0.77 0.23 13.23
C THR A 152 0.95 0.92 11.88
N LEU A 153 2.20 1.16 11.46
CA LEU A 153 2.49 1.78 10.17
C LEU A 153 1.96 0.94 8.99
N ILE A 154 2.23 -0.37 9.01
CA ILE A 154 1.73 -1.35 8.03
C ILE A 154 0.20 -1.30 7.95
N SER A 155 -0.46 -1.41 9.11
CA SER A 155 -1.92 -1.46 9.19
C SER A 155 -2.56 -0.16 8.72
N GLN A 156 -1.96 0.99 9.07
CA GLN A 156 -2.39 2.30 8.60
C GLN A 156 -2.26 2.41 7.08
N TYR A 157 -1.15 1.96 6.49
CA TYR A 157 -0.97 1.99 5.04
C TYR A 157 -2.06 1.20 4.32
N ILE A 158 -2.26 -0.07 4.71
CA ILE A 158 -3.24 -0.96 4.07
C ILE A 158 -4.64 -0.35 4.16
N ARG A 159 -4.98 0.19 5.33
CA ARG A 159 -6.28 0.80 5.56
C ARG A 159 -6.48 2.03 4.68
N TRP A 160 -5.53 2.96 4.67
CA TRP A 160 -5.67 4.20 3.90
C TRP A 160 -5.70 3.92 2.41
N HIS A 161 -4.92 2.95 1.94
CA HIS A 161 -4.97 2.47 0.58
C HIS A 161 -6.34 1.88 0.23
N ALA A 162 -6.90 1.02 1.08
CA ALA A 162 -8.25 0.48 0.87
C ALA A 162 -9.34 1.57 0.93
N SER A 163 -9.20 2.57 1.80
CA SER A 163 -10.11 3.71 1.89
C SER A 163 -10.05 4.60 0.66
N ASP A 164 -8.88 4.89 0.13
CA ASP A 164 -8.71 5.64 -1.12
C ASP A 164 -9.37 4.92 -2.30
N LEU A 165 -9.20 3.59 -2.40
CA LEU A 165 -9.90 2.78 -3.39
C LEU A 165 -11.42 2.83 -3.21
N TYR A 166 -11.91 2.81 -1.97
CA TYR A 166 -13.34 2.90 -1.66
C TYR A 166 -13.91 4.26 -2.08
N ASP A 167 -13.25 5.35 -1.70
CA ASP A 167 -13.67 6.71 -2.05
C ASP A 167 -13.68 6.90 -3.57
N TRP A 168 -12.69 6.35 -4.28
CA TRP A 168 -12.68 6.36 -5.74
C TRP A 168 -13.94 5.68 -6.31
N HIS A 169 -14.34 4.50 -5.81
CA HIS A 169 -15.53 3.79 -6.28
C HIS A 169 -16.84 4.54 -5.98
N ILE A 170 -16.90 5.28 -4.87
CA ILE A 170 -18.01 6.19 -4.58
C ILE A 170 -18.07 7.29 -5.63
N LEU A 171 -16.95 7.99 -5.83
CA LEU A 171 -16.87 9.15 -6.73
C LEU A 171 -17.08 8.77 -8.21
N SER A 172 -16.73 7.54 -8.60
CA SER A 172 -16.95 7.03 -9.96
C SER A 172 -18.29 6.32 -10.15
N GLU A 173 -19.15 6.26 -9.14
CA GLU A 173 -20.45 5.55 -9.17
C GLU A 173 -20.32 4.06 -9.55
N THR A 174 -19.25 3.41 -9.07
CA THR A 174 -18.94 1.99 -9.35
C THR A 174 -18.94 1.13 -8.09
N MET A 175 -19.60 1.56 -7.00
CA MET A 175 -19.60 0.84 -5.73
C MET A 175 -20.05 -0.62 -5.81
N GLN A 176 -20.96 -0.96 -6.72
CA GLN A 176 -21.41 -2.34 -6.99
C GLN A 176 -20.28 -3.27 -7.45
N HIS A 177 -19.16 -2.71 -7.88
CA HIS A 177 -17.97 -3.39 -8.39
C HIS A 177 -16.82 -3.40 -7.38
N PHE A 178 -16.97 -2.74 -6.23
CA PHE A 178 -15.89 -2.64 -5.25
C PHE A 178 -15.56 -4.01 -4.64
N PRO A 179 -14.31 -4.52 -4.74
CA PRO A 179 -13.99 -5.88 -4.34
C PRO A 179 -14.23 -6.17 -2.85
N SER A 180 -14.80 -7.33 -2.56
CA SER A 180 -15.08 -7.75 -1.17
C SER A 180 -13.82 -7.90 -0.31
N SER A 181 -12.68 -8.25 -0.90
CA SER A 181 -11.39 -8.27 -0.21
C SER A 181 -11.01 -6.88 0.30
N CYS A 182 -11.16 -5.85 -0.53
CA CYS A 182 -10.91 -4.46 -0.15
C CYS A 182 -11.94 -3.94 0.86
N GLN A 183 -13.22 -4.34 0.75
CA GLN A 183 -14.25 -3.97 1.74
C GLN A 183 -13.88 -4.40 3.16
N ARG A 184 -13.32 -5.60 3.32
CA ARG A 184 -12.87 -6.10 4.64
C ARG A 184 -11.76 -5.22 5.25
N LEU A 185 -10.87 -4.69 4.41
CA LEU A 185 -9.78 -3.81 4.86
C LEU A 185 -10.27 -2.43 5.32
N VAL A 186 -11.30 -1.89 4.67
CA VAL A 186 -11.91 -0.60 5.06
C VAL A 186 -12.73 -0.71 6.35
N LEU A 187 -13.52 -1.79 6.48
CA LEU A 187 -14.49 -1.97 7.56
C LEU A 187 -13.89 -2.52 8.87
N SER A 188 -12.62 -2.90 8.87
CA SER A 188 -11.90 -3.29 10.09
C SER A 188 -11.80 -2.07 11.05
N GLN A 189 -12.18 -2.24 12.33
CA GLN A 189 -12.47 -1.15 13.28
C GLN A 189 -11.38 -0.07 13.43
N PRO A 190 -11.75 1.17 13.82
CA PRO A 190 -10.83 2.29 13.94
C PRO A 190 -10.07 2.27 15.27
N ASP A 191 -8.76 2.04 15.23
CA ASP A 191 -7.90 2.69 16.23
C ASP A 191 -7.69 4.14 15.81
N ALA A 192 -7.81 5.02 16.80
CA ALA A 192 -8.00 6.46 16.69
C ALA A 192 -6.82 7.19 16.03
N ASP A 193 -6.70 7.12 14.70
CA ASP A 193 -5.76 7.96 13.97
C ASP A 193 -6.39 9.34 13.69
N PRO A 194 -5.89 10.43 14.31
CA PRO A 194 -6.42 11.78 14.11
C PRO A 194 -6.27 12.27 12.67
N VAL A 195 -5.39 11.68 11.83
CA VAL A 195 -5.24 12.13 10.43
C VAL A 195 -6.42 11.70 9.56
N ILE A 196 -7.09 10.58 9.87
CA ILE A 196 -8.34 10.18 9.19
C ILE A 196 -9.44 11.23 9.42
N ARG A 197 -9.41 11.98 10.52
CA ARG A 197 -10.35 13.09 10.74
C ARG A 197 -10.13 14.26 9.79
N ILE A 198 -8.89 14.49 9.33
CA ILE A 198 -8.59 15.62 8.44
C ILE A 198 -9.15 15.34 7.04
N MET A 199 -9.05 14.08 6.56
CA MET A 199 -9.62 13.69 5.26
C MET A 199 -11.16 13.82 5.26
N ASN A 200 -11.81 13.54 6.39
CA ASN A 200 -13.27 13.65 6.53
C ASN A 200 -13.79 15.04 6.94
N ALA A 201 -12.91 15.99 7.29
CA ALA A 201 -13.30 17.34 7.76
C ALA A 201 -13.31 18.40 6.64
N VAL A 202 -13.07 18.00 5.39
CA VAL A 202 -13.10 18.88 4.21
C VAL A 202 -14.34 18.61 3.33
N GLN A 203 -15.40 17.99 3.88
CA GLN A 203 -16.73 17.95 3.26
C GLN A 203 -17.63 19.07 3.78
#